data_AF-A0A1J5DWQ7-F1
#
_entry.id   AF-A0A1J5DWQ7-F1
#
_cell.length_a   1.000
_cell.length_b   1.000
_cell.length_c   1.000
_cell.angle_alpha   90.00
_cell.angle_beta   90.00
_cell.angle_gamma   90.00
#
_symmetry.space_group_name_H-M   'P 1'
#
loop_
_entity.id
_entity.type
_entity.pdbx_description
1 polymer ?
#
loop_
_entity_poly.entity_id
_entity_poly.type
_entity_poly.pdbx_seq_one_letter_code
_entity_poly.pdbx_strand_id
1 'polypeptide(L)'
;MIERWKVIGKKNIFYMIAVFLVAALIILGLQSDCLAHRVNVFAWVDGDMIMVEAKFAGGKRVMGGAIKVMDETGKLIHEGKTDEKGSYAFAIPARGALTIVVEAGQGHRGEWNLVVEDEGKKQDSGASASKEEASGERSPSRPEAALQVDAAEIRKMIEDAVGKKLRPLTEIIIASREKDFSLRDIMGGIGYIIGLVGLAAYFRSKRQASKEGMA
;
A
#
# COMPACT_ATOMS: atom_id res chain seq x y z
N MET A 1 58.69 -25.96 -12.98
CA MET A 1 57.87 -24.73 -13.11
C MET A 1 56.78 -24.68 -12.01
N ILE A 2 57.10 -25.04 -10.75
CA ILE A 2 56.09 -25.19 -9.67
C ILE A 2 56.42 -24.34 -8.42
N GLU A 3 57.58 -23.69 -8.36
CA GLU A 3 58.08 -22.99 -7.15
C GLU A 3 57.68 -21.51 -7.02
N ARG A 4 56.82 -20.96 -7.89
CA ARG A 4 56.48 -19.50 -7.87
C ARG A 4 55.29 -19.10 -6.99
N TRP A 5 54.65 -20.02 -6.29
CA TRP A 5 53.44 -19.73 -5.48
C TRP A 5 53.70 -19.52 -3.98
N LYS A 6 54.94 -19.65 -3.50
CA LYS A 6 55.28 -19.61 -2.06
C LYS A 6 55.67 -18.22 -1.51
N VAL A 7 55.29 -17.14 -2.20
CA VAL A 7 55.67 -15.74 -1.86
C VAL A 7 54.45 -14.87 -1.53
N ILE A 8 53.35 -15.46 -1.07
CA ILE A 8 52.20 -14.70 -0.59
C ILE A 8 52.17 -14.84 0.92
N GLY A 9 52.75 -13.89 1.63
CA GLY A 9 52.74 -13.87 3.09
C GLY A 9 51.29 -13.92 3.62
N LYS A 10 51.07 -14.58 4.77
CA LYS A 10 49.72 -14.77 5.36
C LYS A 10 48.90 -13.46 5.45
N LYS A 11 49.56 -12.30 5.61
CA LYS A 11 48.93 -10.97 5.55
C LYS A 11 48.32 -10.67 4.18
N ASN A 12 49.00 -11.00 3.08
CA ASN A 12 48.53 -10.75 1.72
C ASN A 12 47.32 -11.63 1.36
N ILE A 13 47.28 -12.86 1.88
CA ILE A 13 46.10 -13.75 1.80
C ILE A 13 44.93 -13.15 2.58
N PHE A 14 45.16 -12.62 3.78
CA PHE A 14 44.11 -11.98 4.57
C PHE A 14 43.55 -10.72 3.88
N TYR A 15 44.41 -9.86 3.31
CA TYR A 15 43.97 -8.70 2.53
C TYR A 15 43.20 -9.10 1.27
N MET A 16 43.64 -10.15 0.55
CA MET A 16 42.93 -10.67 -0.63
C MET A 16 41.53 -11.18 -0.27
N ILE A 17 41.38 -11.91 0.83
CA ILE A 17 40.08 -12.39 1.32
C ILE A 17 39.19 -11.22 1.76
N ALA A 18 39.75 -10.23 2.46
CA ALA A 18 39.00 -9.05 2.90
C ALA A 18 38.51 -8.21 1.70
N VAL A 19 39.36 -7.99 0.69
CA VAL A 19 38.97 -7.30 -0.56
C VAL A 19 37.91 -8.09 -1.30
N PHE A 20 38.04 -9.42 -1.38
CA PHE A 20 37.03 -10.27 -2.01
C PHE A 20 35.70 -10.24 -1.28
N LEU A 21 35.70 -10.27 0.07
CA LEU A 21 34.49 -10.16 0.88
C LEU A 21 33.83 -8.79 0.74
N VAL A 22 34.60 -7.70 0.71
CA VAL A 22 34.06 -6.35 0.49
C VAL A 22 33.51 -6.21 -0.92
N ALA A 23 34.20 -6.71 -1.94
CA ALA A 23 33.72 -6.72 -3.32
C ALA A 23 32.45 -7.56 -3.46
N ALA A 24 32.39 -8.73 -2.83
CA ALA A 24 31.19 -9.56 -2.79
C ALA A 24 30.03 -8.84 -2.09
N LEU A 25 30.28 -8.16 -0.97
CA LEU A 25 29.27 -7.37 -0.26
C LEU A 25 28.75 -6.20 -1.10
N ILE A 26 29.62 -5.56 -1.90
CA ILE A 26 29.23 -4.50 -2.84
C ILE A 26 28.39 -5.07 -3.97
N ILE A 27 28.75 -6.22 -4.54
CA ILE A 27 27.98 -6.89 -5.61
C ILE A 27 26.61 -7.36 -5.08
N LEU A 28 26.55 -7.85 -3.84
CA LEU A 28 25.32 -8.18 -3.13
C LEU A 28 24.49 -6.93 -2.78
N GLY A 29 25.11 -5.74 -2.70
CA GLY A 29 24.42 -4.47 -2.52
C GLY A 29 23.92 -3.85 -3.83
N LEU A 30 24.38 -4.35 -4.98
CA LEU A 30 23.94 -3.93 -6.32
C LEU A 30 22.72 -4.72 -6.81
N GLN A 31 21.93 -5.31 -5.92
CA GLN A 31 20.64 -5.89 -6.33
C GLN A 31 19.78 -4.75 -6.85
N SER A 32 19.60 -4.71 -8.17
CA SER A 32 18.62 -3.82 -8.80
C SER A 32 17.27 -4.15 -8.20
N ASP A 33 16.60 -3.16 -7.62
CA ASP A 33 15.20 -3.29 -7.30
C ASP A 33 14.48 -3.70 -8.60
N CYS A 34 13.86 -4.88 -8.57
CA CYS A 34 12.87 -5.24 -9.57
C CYS A 34 11.80 -4.15 -9.47
N LEU A 35 11.85 -3.20 -10.40
CA LEU A 35 10.88 -2.13 -10.57
C LEU A 35 9.61 -2.76 -11.15
N ALA A 36 9.03 -3.71 -10.41
CA ALA A 36 7.69 -4.21 -10.66
C ALA A 36 6.78 -3.01 -10.41
N HIS A 37 6.35 -2.38 -11.51
CA HIS A 37 5.52 -1.19 -11.42
C HIS A 37 4.23 -1.61 -10.69
N ARG A 38 3.94 -0.93 -9.58
CA ARG A 38 2.82 -1.26 -8.71
C ARG A 38 1.50 -1.02 -9.46
N VAL A 39 0.58 -1.97 -9.36
CA VAL A 39 -0.83 -1.76 -9.74
C VAL A 39 -1.56 -1.24 -8.51
N ASN A 40 -2.18 -0.07 -8.65
CA ASN A 40 -3.09 0.48 -7.66
C ASN A 40 -4.48 -0.10 -7.93
N VAL A 41 -4.96 -0.91 -6.99
CA VAL A 41 -6.31 -1.50 -7.00
C VAL A 41 -7.15 -0.73 -6.00
N PHE A 42 -8.41 -0.46 -6.35
CA PHE A 42 -9.41 0.07 -5.45
C PHE A 42 -10.65 -0.80 -5.58
N ALA A 43 -11.22 -1.24 -4.46
CA ALA A 43 -12.47 -1.97 -4.47
C ALA A 43 -13.41 -1.48 -3.37
N TRP A 44 -14.70 -1.41 -3.67
CA TRP A 44 -15.73 -0.96 -2.75
C TRP A 44 -17.04 -1.69 -3.02
N VAL A 45 -17.92 -1.68 -2.02
CA VAL A 45 -19.28 -2.20 -2.16
C VAL A 45 -20.18 -1.07 -2.68
N ASP A 46 -20.95 -1.35 -3.71
CA ASP A 46 -21.98 -0.48 -4.28
C ASP A 46 -23.28 -1.29 -4.41
N GLY A 47 -24.18 -1.13 -3.44
CA GLY A 47 -25.34 -2.00 -3.26
C GLY A 47 -24.94 -3.46 -3.08
N ASP A 48 -25.46 -4.34 -3.95
CA ASP A 48 -25.19 -5.79 -3.93
C ASP A 48 -23.97 -6.20 -4.78
N MET A 49 -23.23 -5.23 -5.32
CA MET A 49 -22.06 -5.48 -6.16
C MET A 49 -20.77 -4.97 -5.53
N ILE A 50 -19.68 -5.67 -5.80
CA ILE A 50 -18.32 -5.20 -5.55
C ILE A 50 -17.82 -4.56 -6.84
N MET A 51 -17.44 -3.29 -6.73
CA MET A 51 -16.81 -2.53 -7.79
C MET A 51 -15.30 -2.58 -7.61
N VAL A 52 -14.57 -2.77 -8.70
CA VAL A 52 -13.11 -2.79 -8.74
C VAL A 52 -12.62 -1.82 -9.80
N GLU A 53 -11.59 -1.05 -9.47
CA GLU A 53 -10.87 -0.17 -10.39
C GLU A 53 -9.37 -0.39 -10.24
N ALA A 54 -8.66 -0.51 -11.36
CA ALA A 54 -7.23 -0.77 -11.38
C ALA A 54 -6.51 0.21 -12.33
N LYS A 55 -5.44 0.82 -11.81
CA LYS A 55 -4.55 1.73 -12.54
C LYS A 55 -3.10 1.44 -12.22
N PHE A 56 -2.21 1.64 -13.19
CA PHE A 56 -0.78 1.67 -12.93
C PHE A 56 -0.42 2.94 -12.13
N ALA A 57 0.69 2.93 -11.40
CA ALA A 57 1.18 4.10 -10.67
C ALA A 57 1.26 5.38 -11.54
N GLY A 58 1.60 5.25 -12.83
CA GLY A 58 1.58 6.37 -13.80
C GLY A 58 0.18 6.84 -14.25
N GLY A 59 -0.90 6.38 -13.61
CA GLY A 59 -2.29 6.79 -13.88
C GLY A 59 -2.97 6.07 -15.04
N LYS A 60 -2.24 5.35 -15.89
CA LYS A 60 -2.81 4.55 -16.99
C LYS A 60 -3.71 3.44 -16.45
N ARG A 61 -4.85 3.20 -17.09
CA ARG A 61 -5.79 2.13 -16.71
C ARG A 61 -5.22 0.75 -17.01
N VAL A 62 -5.52 -0.22 -16.14
CA VAL A 62 -5.18 -1.63 -16.34
C VAL A 62 -6.31 -2.27 -17.14
N MET A 63 -6.12 -2.45 -18.45
CA MET A 63 -7.12 -3.07 -19.32
C MET A 63 -6.87 -4.58 -19.45
N GLY A 64 -7.90 -5.40 -19.30
CA GLY A 64 -7.79 -6.85 -19.40
C GLY A 64 -6.97 -7.52 -18.29
N GLY A 65 -6.75 -6.81 -17.17
CA GLY A 65 -6.06 -7.36 -16.00
C GLY A 65 -6.90 -8.46 -15.36
N ALA A 66 -6.26 -9.57 -15.01
CA ALA A 66 -6.93 -10.69 -14.36
C ALA A 66 -7.26 -10.33 -12.91
N ILE A 67 -8.54 -10.46 -12.56
CA ILE A 67 -9.04 -10.25 -11.21
C ILE A 67 -9.24 -11.61 -10.56
N LYS A 68 -8.77 -11.72 -9.34
CA LYS A 68 -9.00 -12.88 -8.48
C LYS A 68 -9.46 -12.37 -7.12
N VAL A 69 -10.45 -13.00 -6.52
CA VAL A 69 -10.96 -12.64 -5.19
C VAL A 69 -10.83 -13.84 -4.28
N MET A 70 -10.16 -13.66 -3.14
CA MET A 70 -10.01 -14.69 -2.11
C MET A 70 -10.85 -14.36 -0.88
N ASP A 71 -11.28 -15.41 -0.18
CA ASP A 71 -11.82 -15.31 1.18
C ASP A 71 -10.70 -15.22 2.24
N GLU A 72 -11.10 -15.14 3.52
CA GLU A 72 -10.20 -15.08 4.69
C GLU A 72 -9.21 -16.26 4.79
N THR A 73 -9.55 -17.40 4.17
CA THR A 73 -8.70 -18.60 4.17
C THR A 73 -7.69 -18.59 3.02
N GLY A 74 -7.74 -17.57 2.15
CA GLY A 74 -6.94 -17.48 0.93
C GLY A 74 -7.50 -18.32 -0.22
N LYS A 75 -8.71 -18.87 -0.08
CA LYS A 75 -9.34 -19.65 -1.14
C LYS A 75 -9.95 -18.71 -2.18
N LEU A 76 -9.69 -19.01 -3.44
CA LEU A 76 -10.28 -18.29 -4.56
C LEU A 76 -11.81 -18.52 -4.62
N ILE A 77 -12.57 -17.44 -4.59
CA ILE A 77 -14.05 -17.45 -4.61
C ILE A 77 -14.65 -16.74 -5.82
N HIS A 78 -13.87 -15.90 -6.53
CA HIS A 78 -14.33 -15.23 -7.75
C HIS A 78 -13.16 -14.89 -8.68
N GLU A 79 -13.40 -14.90 -9.99
CA GLU A 79 -12.45 -14.49 -11.03
C GLU A 79 -13.12 -13.60 -12.06
N GLY A 80 -12.35 -12.67 -12.62
CA GLY A 80 -12.83 -11.73 -13.63
C GLY A 80 -11.70 -11.09 -14.43
N LYS A 81 -12.04 -10.12 -15.28
CA LYS A 81 -11.07 -9.27 -15.99
C LYS A 81 -11.55 -7.84 -16.06
N THR A 82 -10.64 -6.89 -15.90
CA THR A 82 -10.96 -5.47 -16.06
C THR A 82 -11.30 -5.12 -17.52
N ASP A 83 -12.20 -4.17 -17.68
CA ASP A 83 -12.62 -3.60 -18.96
C ASP A 83 -11.61 -2.55 -19.50
N GLU A 84 -11.98 -1.86 -20.59
CA GLU A 84 -11.18 -0.81 -21.21
C GLU A 84 -10.98 0.43 -20.31
N LYS A 85 -11.83 0.62 -19.31
CA LYS A 85 -11.70 1.70 -18.30
C LYS A 85 -10.86 1.25 -17.11
N GLY A 86 -10.42 0.00 -17.09
CA GLY A 86 -9.72 -0.62 -15.97
C GLY A 86 -10.64 -0.94 -14.80
N SER A 87 -11.93 -1.10 -15.05
CA SER A 87 -12.95 -1.37 -14.06
C SER A 87 -13.55 -2.76 -14.22
N TYR A 88 -14.15 -3.27 -13.15
CA TYR A 88 -14.90 -4.51 -13.15
C TYR A 88 -15.95 -4.49 -12.04
N ALA A 89 -17.07 -5.17 -12.24
CA ALA A 89 -18.15 -5.26 -11.26
C ALA A 89 -18.65 -6.70 -11.19
N PHE A 90 -18.90 -7.20 -9.98
CA PHE A 90 -19.43 -8.54 -9.75
C PHE A 90 -20.28 -8.58 -8.47
N ALA A 91 -21.21 -9.52 -8.39
CA ALA A 91 -22.04 -9.72 -7.21
C ALA A 91 -21.19 -10.18 -6.01
N ILE A 92 -21.55 -9.76 -4.80
CA ILE A 92 -20.84 -10.14 -3.57
C ILE A 92 -20.84 -11.68 -3.41
N PRO A 93 -19.68 -12.35 -3.52
CA PRO A 93 -19.62 -13.82 -3.52
C PRO A 93 -19.67 -14.41 -2.10
N ALA A 94 -19.18 -13.66 -1.11
CA ALA A 94 -19.16 -14.03 0.29
C ALA A 94 -19.08 -12.76 1.16
N ARG A 95 -19.52 -12.87 2.40
CA ARG A 95 -19.45 -11.83 3.43
C ARG A 95 -18.21 -12.10 4.32
N GLY A 96 -17.66 -11.06 4.93
CA GLY A 96 -16.39 -11.12 5.69
C GLY A 96 -15.22 -10.45 4.98
N ALA A 97 -13.99 -10.76 5.40
CA ALA A 97 -12.79 -10.18 4.80
C ALA A 97 -12.46 -10.86 3.46
N LEU A 98 -12.35 -10.05 2.42
CA LEU A 98 -12.02 -10.45 1.05
C LEU A 98 -10.72 -9.79 0.62
N THR A 99 -9.89 -10.54 -0.10
CA THR A 99 -8.69 -10.01 -0.77
C THR A 99 -8.92 -10.01 -2.27
N ILE A 100 -8.98 -8.82 -2.87
CA ILE A 100 -9.10 -8.61 -4.31
C ILE A 100 -7.70 -8.41 -4.87
N VAL A 101 -7.29 -9.27 -5.79
CA VAL A 101 -5.99 -9.24 -6.47
C VAL A 101 -6.21 -8.92 -7.94
N VAL A 102 -5.44 -7.95 -8.47
CA VAL A 102 -5.41 -7.64 -9.90
C VAL A 102 -4.01 -7.89 -10.45
N GLU A 103 -3.93 -8.75 -11.46
CA GLU A 103 -2.71 -9.10 -12.19
C GLU A 103 -2.78 -8.51 -13.60
N ALA A 104 -1.93 -7.53 -13.90
CA ALA A 104 -1.87 -6.85 -15.19
C ALA A 104 -0.84 -7.46 -16.15
N GLY A 105 -0.28 -8.64 -15.82
CA GLY A 105 0.76 -9.33 -16.59
C GLY A 105 2.18 -8.81 -16.30
N GLN A 106 3.19 -9.57 -16.74
CA GLN A 106 4.63 -9.22 -16.59
C GLN A 106 5.06 -8.83 -15.16
N GLY A 107 4.45 -9.43 -14.13
CA GLY A 107 4.76 -9.13 -12.72
C GLY A 107 4.06 -7.89 -12.14
N HIS A 108 3.21 -7.21 -12.92
CA HIS A 108 2.38 -6.12 -12.42
C HIS A 108 1.21 -6.67 -11.61
N ARG A 109 1.22 -6.42 -10.30
CA ARG A 109 0.23 -6.94 -9.37
C ARG A 109 -0.14 -5.89 -8.33
N GLY A 110 -1.41 -5.89 -7.94
CA GLY A 110 -1.94 -5.06 -6.88
C GLY A 110 -3.00 -5.81 -6.09
N GLU A 111 -3.20 -5.40 -4.85
CA GLU A 111 -4.14 -6.02 -3.93
C GLU A 111 -4.97 -4.97 -3.20
N TRP A 112 -6.20 -5.34 -2.87
CA TRP A 112 -7.09 -4.57 -2.02
C TRP A 112 -7.81 -5.49 -1.04
N ASN A 113 -7.77 -5.14 0.25
CA ASN A 113 -8.52 -5.86 1.28
C ASN A 113 -9.84 -5.12 1.53
N LEU A 114 -10.94 -5.83 1.37
CA LEU A 114 -12.30 -5.32 1.53
C LEU A 114 -13.01 -6.15 2.60
N VAL A 115 -13.61 -5.51 3.60
CA VAL A 115 -14.48 -6.18 4.56
C VAL A 115 -15.91 -5.92 4.15
N VAL A 116 -16.65 -7.00 3.86
CA VAL A 116 -18.07 -6.92 3.51
C VAL A 116 -18.89 -7.34 4.73
N GLU A 117 -19.50 -6.38 5.41
CA GLU A 117 -20.31 -6.63 6.60
C GLU A 117 -21.67 -7.25 6.23
N ASP A 118 -22.23 -8.06 7.14
CA ASP A 118 -23.62 -8.49 7.07
C ASP A 118 -24.52 -7.33 7.52
N GLU A 119 -25.54 -6.99 6.75
CA GLU A 119 -26.55 -5.99 7.16
C GLU A 119 -27.50 -6.54 8.24
N GLY A 120 -26.93 -7.05 9.34
CA GLY A 120 -27.61 -7.54 10.53
C GLY A 120 -27.22 -6.74 11.76
N LYS A 121 -27.82 -5.54 11.91
CA LYS A 121 -27.91 -4.72 13.14
C LYS A 121 -26.70 -4.75 14.09
N LYS A 122 -25.89 -3.68 14.06
CA LYS A 122 -25.79 -2.68 15.13
C LYS A 122 -24.71 -1.64 14.81
N GLN A 123 -25.17 -0.49 14.32
CA GLN A 123 -24.47 0.77 14.49
C GLN A 123 -24.67 1.22 15.94
N ASP A 124 -23.80 0.76 16.84
CA ASP A 124 -23.60 1.36 18.15
C ASP A 124 -22.24 2.07 18.13
N SER A 125 -22.27 3.34 17.74
CA SER A 125 -21.43 4.33 18.38
C SER A 125 -22.22 5.63 18.49
N GLY A 126 -22.70 5.88 19.71
CA GLY A 126 -23.01 7.21 20.21
C GLY A 126 -24.50 7.55 20.34
N ALA A 127 -25.09 7.24 21.49
CA ALA A 127 -25.85 8.22 22.28
C ALA A 127 -26.31 7.62 23.62
N SER A 128 -25.62 7.98 24.71
CA SER A 128 -26.16 7.90 26.07
C SER A 128 -26.88 9.20 26.40
N ALA A 129 -28.04 9.04 27.04
CA ALA A 129 -29.14 9.98 27.19
C ALA A 129 -28.91 11.20 28.09
N SER A 130 -29.71 12.25 27.83
CA SER A 130 -30.67 12.90 28.77
C SER A 130 -31.24 14.17 28.08
N LYS A 131 -32.50 14.61 28.19
CA LYS A 131 -33.74 14.17 28.84
C LYS A 131 -34.89 15.05 28.28
N GLU A 132 -36.12 14.54 28.38
CA GLU A 132 -37.43 15.05 27.94
C GLU A 132 -37.92 16.40 28.52
N GLU A 133 -38.77 17.10 27.77
CA GLU A 133 -40.15 17.61 28.11
C GLU A 133 -40.65 18.50 26.94
N ALA A 134 -41.74 18.25 26.20
CA ALA A 134 -43.19 18.14 26.49
C ALA A 134 -43.98 19.46 26.32
N SER A 135 -44.75 19.56 25.22
CA SER A 135 -46.08 20.20 25.05
C SER A 135 -46.41 20.13 23.54
N GLY A 136 -47.49 19.59 23.00
CA GLY A 136 -48.85 19.44 23.51
C GLY A 136 -49.76 20.45 22.82
N GLU A 137 -50.31 20.12 21.64
CA GLU A 137 -51.67 20.49 21.18
C GLU A 137 -52.01 19.93 19.77
N ARG A 138 -53.29 19.65 19.55
CA ARG A 138 -53.83 18.70 18.56
C ARG A 138 -54.86 19.40 17.63
N SER A 139 -54.67 19.27 16.31
CA SER A 139 -55.67 19.23 15.20
C SER A 139 -56.52 20.47 14.83
N PRO A 140 -57.23 20.50 13.66
CA PRO A 140 -56.88 20.05 12.30
C PRO A 140 -57.39 21.01 11.17
N SER A 141 -56.76 21.06 9.98
CA SER A 141 -57.46 21.45 8.73
C SER A 141 -56.64 21.26 7.43
N ARG A 142 -57.21 20.41 6.57
CA ARG A 142 -56.99 19.96 5.16
C ARG A 142 -56.79 21.09 4.10
N PRO A 143 -56.40 20.85 2.80
CA PRO A 143 -55.97 19.64 2.05
C PRO A 143 -54.57 19.71 1.39
N GLU A 144 -54.14 18.54 0.89
CA GLU A 144 -52.95 18.21 0.11
C GLU A 144 -52.60 19.15 -1.06
N ALA A 145 -51.38 19.70 -0.99
CA ALA A 145 -50.49 19.86 -2.14
C ALA A 145 -49.05 19.76 -1.63
N ALA A 146 -48.73 18.66 -0.95
CA ALA A 146 -47.35 18.33 -0.65
C ALA A 146 -46.77 17.68 -1.90
N LEU A 147 -45.80 18.36 -2.53
CA LEU A 147 -44.78 17.69 -3.32
C LEU A 147 -44.24 16.55 -2.45
N GLN A 148 -44.67 15.32 -2.73
CA GLN A 148 -44.08 14.14 -2.13
C GLN A 148 -42.70 14.02 -2.75
N VAL A 149 -41.73 14.73 -2.17
CA VAL A 149 -40.33 14.47 -2.46
C VAL A 149 -40.07 13.09 -1.88
N ASP A 150 -39.97 12.10 -2.76
CA ASP A 150 -39.75 10.72 -2.36
C ASP A 150 -38.44 10.65 -1.58
N ALA A 151 -38.51 10.12 -0.35
CA ALA A 151 -37.33 9.96 0.50
C ALA A 151 -36.25 9.11 -0.18
N ALA A 152 -36.64 8.21 -1.10
CA ALA A 152 -35.71 7.44 -1.92
C ALA A 152 -34.99 8.31 -2.95
N GLU A 153 -35.67 9.31 -3.55
CA GLU A 153 -35.07 10.24 -4.50
C GLU A 153 -34.08 11.18 -3.81
N ILE A 154 -34.40 11.68 -2.61
CA ILE A 154 -33.47 12.47 -1.79
C ILE A 154 -32.23 11.64 -1.42
N ARG A 155 -32.41 10.40 -0.97
CA ARG A 155 -31.29 9.51 -0.63
C ARG A 155 -30.38 9.28 -1.84
N LYS A 156 -30.97 9.02 -3.01
CA LYS A 156 -30.21 8.86 -4.26
C LYS A 156 -29.44 10.13 -4.64
N MET A 157 -30.06 11.31 -4.52
CA MET A 157 -29.38 12.59 -4.79
C MET A 157 -28.23 12.86 -3.80
N ILE A 158 -28.41 12.50 -2.52
CA ILE A 158 -27.37 12.63 -1.51
C ILE A 158 -26.22 11.68 -1.79
N GLU A 159 -26.52 10.41 -2.10
CA GLU A 159 -25.51 9.39 -2.41
C GLU A 159 -24.72 9.73 -3.68
N ASP A 160 -25.38 10.23 -4.72
CA ASP A 160 -24.73 10.73 -5.94
C ASP A 160 -23.85 11.94 -5.64
N ALA A 161 -24.33 12.91 -4.86
CA ALA A 161 -23.58 14.12 -4.53
C ALA A 161 -22.36 13.83 -3.64
N VAL A 162 -22.53 12.97 -2.64
CA VAL A 162 -21.47 12.54 -1.72
C VAL A 162 -20.46 11.67 -2.47
N GLY A 163 -20.91 10.67 -3.24
CA GLY A 163 -20.05 9.80 -4.03
C GLY A 163 -19.18 10.59 -5.03
N LYS A 164 -19.73 11.63 -5.66
CA LYS A 164 -19.00 12.49 -6.58
C LYS A 164 -17.91 13.33 -5.89
N LYS A 165 -18.04 13.60 -4.59
CA LYS A 165 -17.07 14.36 -3.78
C LYS A 165 -16.06 13.49 -3.05
N LEU A 166 -16.41 12.24 -2.74
CA LEU A 166 -15.50 11.30 -2.07
C LEU A 166 -14.50 10.65 -3.02
N ARG A 167 -14.87 10.40 -4.28
CA ARG A 167 -13.96 9.86 -5.31
C ARG A 167 -12.61 10.60 -5.41
N PRO A 168 -12.58 11.94 -5.56
CA PRO A 168 -11.30 12.66 -5.65
C PRO A 168 -10.47 12.58 -4.35
N LEU A 169 -11.10 12.44 -3.19
CA LEU A 169 -10.37 12.27 -1.92
C LEU A 169 -9.70 10.90 -1.84
N THR A 170 -10.41 9.86 -2.28
CA THR A 170 -9.84 8.52 -2.40
C THR A 170 -8.65 8.50 -3.35
N GLU A 171 -8.74 9.20 -4.50
CA GLU A 171 -7.62 9.31 -5.44
C GLU A 171 -6.39 9.96 -4.81
N ILE A 172 -6.56 11.01 -4.01
CA ILE A 172 -5.46 11.71 -3.32
C ILE A 172 -4.82 10.81 -2.26
N ILE A 173 -5.61 10.01 -1.52
CA ILE A 173 -5.08 9.06 -0.54
C ILE A 173 -4.25 7.97 -1.22
N ILE A 174 -4.71 7.48 -2.38
CA ILE A 174 -3.98 6.49 -3.18
C ILE A 174 -2.64 7.09 -3.67
N ALA A 175 -2.67 8.30 -4.23
CA ALA A 175 -1.46 8.99 -4.69
C ALA A 175 -0.49 9.29 -3.53
N SER A 176 -0.99 9.58 -2.33
CA SER A 176 -0.16 9.90 -1.16
C SER A 176 0.47 8.68 -0.48
N ARG A 177 -0.03 7.47 -0.77
CA ARG A 177 0.57 6.21 -0.29
C ARG A 177 1.81 5.81 -1.10
N GLU A 178 2.14 6.56 -2.15
CA GLU A 178 3.33 6.45 -2.98
C GLU A 178 4.52 7.12 -2.26
N LYS A 179 4.99 6.51 -1.15
CA LYS A 179 6.34 6.80 -0.66
C LYS A 179 7.32 5.95 -1.45
N ASP A 180 7.75 6.47 -2.58
CA ASP A 180 8.92 5.95 -3.28
C ASP A 180 10.15 6.25 -2.44
N PHE A 181 11.00 5.24 -2.21
CA PHE A 181 12.31 5.47 -1.63
C PHE A 181 13.09 6.39 -2.57
N SER A 182 13.40 7.60 -2.13
CA SER A 182 14.16 8.54 -2.95
C SER A 182 15.61 8.08 -3.04
N LEU A 183 16.24 8.28 -4.20
CA LEU A 183 17.71 8.16 -4.33
C LEU A 183 18.44 8.97 -3.25
N ARG A 184 17.83 10.07 -2.77
CA ARG A 184 18.38 10.90 -1.69
C ARG A 184 18.37 10.18 -0.33
N ASP A 185 17.38 9.34 -0.05
CA ASP A 185 17.31 8.55 1.18
C ASP A 185 18.36 7.43 1.17
N ILE A 186 18.55 6.79 0.01
CA ILE A 186 19.57 5.76 -0.19
C ILE A 186 20.98 6.36 -0.06
N MET A 187 21.27 7.44 -0.78
CA MET A 187 22.56 8.14 -0.71
C MET A 187 22.83 8.71 0.70
N GLY A 188 21.79 9.19 1.38
CA GLY A 188 21.88 9.64 2.77
C GLY A 188 22.23 8.49 3.72
N GLY A 189 21.60 7.33 3.58
CA GLY A 189 21.90 6.12 4.35
C GLY A 189 23.34 5.63 4.13
N ILE A 190 23.78 5.54 2.87
CA ILE A 190 25.16 5.15 2.52
C ILE A 190 26.17 6.14 3.11
N GLY A 191 25.90 7.45 2.98
CA GLY A 191 26.75 8.50 3.55
C GLY A 191 26.88 8.40 5.07
N TYR A 192 25.79 8.05 5.77
CA TYR A 192 25.80 7.86 7.22
C TYR A 192 26.66 6.66 7.64
N ILE A 193 26.57 5.53 6.94
CA ILE A 193 27.38 4.33 7.21
C ILE A 193 28.87 4.63 6.98
N ILE A 194 29.22 5.21 5.83
CA ILE A 194 30.61 5.57 5.50
C ILE A 194 31.15 6.58 6.53
N GLY A 195 30.35 7.57 6.91
CA GLY A 195 30.70 8.57 7.90
C GLY A 195 31.03 7.98 9.28
N LEU A 196 30.17 7.07 9.79
CA LEU A 196 30.41 6.41 11.07
C LEU A 196 31.64 5.51 11.05
N VAL A 197 31.83 4.73 9.99
CA VAL A 197 33.01 3.86 9.83
C VAL A 197 34.29 4.69 9.75
N GLY A 198 34.28 5.77 8.96
CA GLY A 198 35.40 6.70 8.85
C GLY A 198 35.75 7.35 10.19
N LEU A 199 34.74 7.77 10.96
CA LEU A 199 34.93 8.36 12.28
C LEU A 199 35.53 7.35 13.27
N ALA A 200 35.03 6.11 13.29
CA ALA A 200 35.58 5.05 14.13
C ALA A 200 37.05 4.72 13.76
N ALA A 201 37.38 4.67 12.47
CA ALA A 201 38.73 4.45 11.99
C ALA A 201 39.69 5.59 12.38
N TYR A 202 39.23 6.85 12.31
CA TYR A 202 40.02 8.02 12.71
C TYR A 202 40.37 7.98 14.20
N PHE A 203 39.39 7.72 15.08
CA PHE A 203 39.65 7.60 16.51
C PHE A 203 40.53 6.39 16.86
N ARG A 204 40.39 5.28 16.13
CA ARG A 204 41.26 4.10 16.30
C ARG A 204 42.70 4.41 15.89
N SER A 205 42.90 5.11 14.78
CA SER A 205 44.22 5.56 14.30
C SER A 205 44.93 6.43 15.34
N LYS A 206 44.24 7.43 15.89
CA LYS A 206 44.82 8.27 16.97
C LYS A 206 45.20 7.48 18.22
N ARG A 207 44.40 6.47 18.60
CA ARG A 207 44.72 5.61 19.77
C ARG A 207 45.92 4.70 19.53
N GLN A 208 46.18 4.29 18.29
CA GLN A 208 47.34 3.47 17.92
C GLN A 208 48.62 4.32 17.84
N ALA A 209 48.55 5.50 17.20
CA ALA A 209 49.67 6.44 17.14
C ALA A 209 50.13 6.89 18.54
N SER A 210 49.18 7.09 19.48
CA SER A 210 49.52 7.41 20.87
C SER A 210 50.16 6.26 21.64
N LYS A 211 49.93 5.00 21.25
CA LYS A 211 50.55 3.82 21.88
C LYS A 211 51.96 3.55 21.34
N GLU A 212 52.19 3.84 20.06
CA GLU A 212 53.48 3.67 19.40
C GLU A 212 54.50 4.77 19.77
N GLY A 213 54.04 5.98 20.11
CA GLY A 213 54.90 7.05 20.61
C GLY A 213 55.30 6.95 22.09
N MET A 214 54.88 5.91 22.79
CA MET A 214 55.11 5.69 24.24
C MET A 214 55.87 4.38 24.52
N ALA A 215 56.26 3.65 23.48
CA ALA A 215 57.12 2.47 23.51
C ALA A 215 58.49 2.81 22.93
#